data_AF-A0A1X0DB56-F1
#
_entry.id   AF-A0A1X0DB56-F1
#
_cell.length_a   1.000
_cell.length_b   1.000
_cell.length_c   1.000
_cell.angle_alpha   90.00
_cell.angle_beta   90.00
_cell.angle_gamma   90.00
#
_symmetry.space_group_name_H-M   'P 1'
#
loop_
_entity.id
_entity.type
_entity.pdbx_description
1 polymer ?
#
loop_
_entity_poly.entity_id
_entity_poly.type
_entity_poly.pdbx_seq_one_letter_code
_entity_poly.pdbx_strand_id
1 'polypeptide(L)'
;MGADAVDSDENRFSRVCCELLRGWQDPMLGTVAGATPDPDLMHAWIGRAREELKVRQRAGVASMAIGEALAGTATDEDGTWPCVAVREVLEREQDHDLERHLAISRLNQRGMTCRRPHEGGAQERKLALKYRGWADAVRDQWPRSGKLLDEIAESYEVDVGREDNESEQYLSE
;
A
#
# COMPACT_ATOMS: atom_id res chain seq x y z
N MET A 1 -8.09 5.29 -35.10
CA MET A 1 -8.79 4.37 -34.17
C MET A 1 -7.72 3.49 -33.53
N GLY A 2 -7.20 3.84 -32.36
CA GLY A 2 -6.02 3.13 -31.83
C GLY A 2 -5.50 3.64 -30.49
N ALA A 3 -6.40 3.98 -29.55
CA ALA A 3 -6.00 4.38 -28.19
C ALA A 3 -6.81 3.65 -27.09
N ASP A 4 -8.05 3.22 -27.36
CA ASP A 4 -8.93 2.63 -26.33
C ASP A 4 -8.72 1.14 -26.04
N ALA A 5 -7.97 0.39 -26.86
CA ALA A 5 -7.86 -1.06 -26.71
C ALA A 5 -6.74 -1.50 -25.74
N VAL A 6 -5.65 -0.73 -25.65
CA VAL A 6 -4.48 -1.07 -24.81
C VAL A 6 -4.77 -0.79 -23.32
N ASP A 7 -5.49 0.29 -23.02
CA ASP A 7 -5.90 0.68 -21.66
C ASP A 7 -6.93 -0.29 -21.05
N SER A 8 -7.79 -0.92 -21.88
CA SER A 8 -8.81 -1.87 -21.42
C SER A 8 -8.23 -3.24 -21.02
N ASP A 9 -7.26 -3.77 -21.79
CA ASP A 9 -6.62 -5.05 -21.49
C ASP A 9 -5.60 -4.96 -20.35
N GLU A 10 -4.93 -3.81 -20.21
CA GLU A 10 -4.02 -3.51 -19.10
C GLU A 10 -4.79 -3.34 -17.78
N ASN A 11 -5.90 -2.61 -17.77
CA ASN A 11 -6.79 -2.49 -16.61
C ASN A 11 -7.50 -3.81 -16.25
N ARG A 12 -7.86 -4.62 -17.24
CA ARG A 12 -8.48 -5.94 -17.02
C ARG A 12 -7.50 -6.95 -16.47
N PHE A 13 -6.26 -6.96 -16.96
CA PHE A 13 -5.21 -7.83 -16.43
C PHE A 13 -4.70 -7.37 -15.07
N SER A 14 -4.55 -6.05 -14.85
CA SER A 14 -4.29 -5.50 -13.53
C SER A 14 -5.37 -5.99 -12.57
N ARG A 15 -6.66 -5.82 -12.88
CA ARG A 15 -7.76 -6.39 -12.09
C ARG A 15 -7.68 -7.90 -11.85
N VAL A 16 -7.35 -8.70 -12.87
CA VAL A 16 -7.23 -10.18 -12.73
C VAL A 16 -6.01 -10.57 -11.90
N CYS A 17 -4.88 -9.86 -12.04
CA CYS A 17 -3.72 -10.02 -11.17
C CYS A 17 -4.03 -9.54 -9.75
N CYS A 18 -4.70 -8.41 -9.57
CA CYS A 18 -5.21 -7.95 -8.28
C CYS A 18 -6.15 -8.98 -7.69
N GLU A 19 -7.06 -9.59 -8.45
CA GLU A 19 -7.98 -10.63 -7.98
C GLU A 19 -7.25 -11.92 -7.60
N LEU A 20 -6.24 -12.32 -8.38
CA LEU A 20 -5.43 -13.51 -8.10
C LEU A 20 -4.49 -13.28 -6.89
N LEU A 21 -3.94 -12.08 -6.74
CA LEU A 21 -3.13 -11.65 -5.58
C LEU A 21 -4.00 -11.41 -4.34
N ARG A 22 -5.23 -10.88 -4.49
CA ARG A 22 -6.23 -10.74 -3.41
C ARG A 22 -6.77 -12.10 -2.97
N GLY A 23 -6.91 -13.06 -3.89
CA GLY A 23 -7.19 -14.46 -3.55
C GLY A 23 -6.06 -15.13 -2.76
N TRP A 24 -4.85 -14.57 -2.80
CA TRP A 24 -3.69 -14.97 -2.00
C TRP A 24 -3.50 -14.13 -0.72
N GLN A 25 -4.38 -13.17 -0.43
CA GLN A 25 -4.30 -12.36 0.78
C GLN A 25 -4.69 -13.14 2.05
N ASP A 26 -5.29 -14.33 1.93
CA ASP A 26 -5.62 -15.15 3.10
C ASP A 26 -5.53 -16.67 2.85
N PRO A 27 -4.61 -17.39 3.54
CA PRO A 27 -3.47 -16.86 4.25
C PRO A 27 -2.41 -16.41 3.25
N MET A 28 -1.69 -15.34 3.61
CA MET A 28 -0.50 -14.90 2.88
C MET A 28 0.48 -16.08 2.69
N LEU A 29 1.17 -16.10 1.55
CA LEU A 29 2.14 -17.14 1.20
C LEU A 29 3.16 -17.37 2.33
N GLY A 30 3.06 -18.54 2.98
CA GLY A 30 3.94 -18.95 4.08
C GLY A 30 3.32 -18.84 5.48
N THR A 31 2.05 -18.44 5.61
CA THR A 31 1.42 -18.26 6.92
C THR A 31 0.41 -19.36 7.26
N VAL A 32 0.61 -20.03 8.39
CA VAL A 32 -0.52 -20.52 9.20
C VAL A 32 -1.08 -19.28 9.89
N ALA A 33 -2.39 -19.03 9.79
CA ALA A 33 -3.05 -17.84 10.34
C ALA A 33 -2.35 -17.27 11.61
N GLY A 34 -1.77 -16.06 11.50
CA GLY A 34 -1.12 -15.37 12.63
C GLY A 34 0.41 -15.36 12.68
N ALA A 35 1.14 -15.88 11.68
CA ALA A 35 2.60 -15.79 11.63
C ALA A 35 3.13 -14.64 10.75
N THR A 36 4.31 -14.11 11.05
CA THR A 36 5.02 -13.20 10.16
C THR A 36 5.56 -13.99 8.96
N PRO A 37 5.36 -13.53 7.71
CA PRO A 37 5.96 -14.18 6.54
C PRO A 37 7.49 -14.25 6.66
N ASP A 38 8.12 -15.30 6.13
CA ASP A 38 9.59 -15.40 6.07
C ASP A 38 10.14 -14.43 5.01
N PRO A 39 11.09 -13.54 5.36
CA PRO A 39 11.64 -12.56 4.42
C PRO A 39 12.32 -13.16 3.19
N ASP A 40 13.06 -14.28 3.34
CA ASP A 40 13.73 -14.94 2.22
C ASP A 40 12.73 -15.57 1.27
N LEU A 41 11.63 -16.12 1.79
CA LEU A 41 10.52 -16.63 0.96
C LEU A 41 9.83 -15.49 0.21
N MET A 42 9.64 -14.33 0.83
CA MET A 42 9.08 -13.15 0.16
C MET A 42 9.98 -12.65 -0.96
N HIS A 43 11.28 -12.55 -0.73
CA HIS A 43 12.24 -12.18 -1.77
C HIS A 43 12.26 -13.17 -2.94
N ALA A 44 12.27 -14.48 -2.63
CA ALA A 44 12.21 -15.52 -3.66
C ALA A 44 10.90 -15.47 -4.47
N TRP A 45 9.79 -15.06 -3.83
CA TRP A 45 8.53 -14.83 -4.52
C TRP A 45 8.58 -13.61 -5.43
N ILE A 46 9.13 -12.48 -4.98
CA ILE A 46 9.32 -11.26 -5.79
C ILE A 46 10.14 -11.56 -7.04
N GLY A 47 11.27 -12.25 -6.88
CA GLY A 47 12.11 -12.65 -8.01
C GLY A 47 11.36 -13.49 -9.04
N ARG A 48 10.57 -14.47 -8.57
CA ARG A 48 9.72 -15.30 -9.44
C ARG A 48 8.63 -14.48 -10.13
N ALA A 49 7.96 -13.58 -9.41
CA ALA A 49 6.92 -12.71 -9.97
C ALA A 49 7.46 -11.82 -11.09
N ARG A 50 8.64 -11.22 -10.89
CA ARG A 50 9.31 -10.40 -11.93
C ARG A 50 9.67 -11.24 -13.16
N GLU A 51 10.22 -12.43 -12.97
CA GLU A 51 10.59 -13.31 -14.10
C GLU A 51 9.35 -13.77 -14.88
N GLU A 52 8.29 -14.19 -14.21
CA GLU A 52 7.03 -14.59 -14.86
C GLU A 52 6.41 -13.45 -15.67
N LEU A 53 6.39 -12.23 -15.11
CA LEU A 53 5.90 -11.05 -15.83
C LEU A 53 6.81 -10.70 -17.01
N LYS A 54 8.13 -10.85 -16.87
CA LYS A 54 9.09 -10.63 -17.96
C LYS A 54 8.90 -11.63 -19.11
N VAL A 55 8.75 -12.93 -18.81
CA VAL A 55 8.47 -13.97 -19.82
C VAL A 55 7.21 -13.65 -20.62
N ARG A 56 6.23 -13.00 -19.99
CA ARG A 56 4.97 -12.56 -20.61
C ARG A 56 5.04 -11.18 -21.27
N GLN A 57 6.23 -10.57 -21.38
CA GLN A 57 6.46 -9.22 -21.90
C GLN A 57 5.72 -8.11 -21.13
N ARG A 58 5.55 -8.30 -19.82
CA ARG A 58 4.81 -7.42 -18.90
C ARG A 58 5.69 -6.91 -17.74
N ALA A 59 7.00 -6.78 -17.97
CA ALA A 59 7.93 -6.32 -16.93
C ALA A 59 7.59 -4.91 -16.40
N GLY A 60 6.99 -4.04 -17.23
CA GLY A 60 6.62 -2.67 -16.85
C GLY A 60 5.58 -2.56 -15.73
N VAL A 61 4.74 -3.58 -15.54
CA VAL A 61 3.70 -3.60 -14.47
C VAL A 61 4.13 -4.38 -13.23
N ALA A 62 5.36 -4.89 -13.19
CA ALA A 62 5.81 -5.77 -12.11
C ALA A 62 5.85 -5.06 -10.77
N SER A 63 6.50 -3.89 -10.70
CA SER A 63 6.64 -3.12 -9.46
C SER A 63 5.29 -2.70 -8.91
N MET A 64 4.36 -2.28 -9.79
CA MET A 64 2.96 -2.05 -9.43
C MET A 64 2.35 -3.27 -8.78
N ALA A 65 2.23 -4.39 -9.51
CA ALA A 65 1.53 -5.59 -9.04
C ALA A 65 2.13 -6.14 -7.72
N ILE A 66 3.45 -6.10 -7.59
CA ILE A 66 4.15 -6.51 -6.37
C ILE A 66 3.82 -5.56 -5.21
N GLY A 67 3.88 -4.25 -5.42
CA GLY A 67 3.53 -3.26 -4.39
C GLY A 67 2.11 -3.45 -3.88
N GLU A 68 1.14 -3.67 -4.77
CA GLU A 68 -0.25 -3.92 -4.37
C GLU A 68 -0.41 -5.21 -3.56
N ALA A 69 0.34 -6.26 -3.90
CA ALA A 69 0.34 -7.52 -3.15
C ALA A 69 0.90 -7.36 -1.74
N LEU A 70 1.96 -6.56 -1.59
CA LEU A 70 2.61 -6.28 -0.31
C LEU A 70 1.79 -5.38 0.60
N ALA A 71 0.78 -4.69 0.09
CA ALA A 71 -0.10 -3.82 0.87
C ALA A 71 -1.04 -4.57 1.83
N GLY A 72 -0.90 -5.90 1.98
CA GLY A 72 -1.73 -6.73 2.88
C GLY A 72 -1.74 -6.26 4.35
N THR A 73 -2.62 -6.85 5.15
CA THR A 73 -2.88 -6.41 6.54
C THR A 73 -1.89 -6.95 7.58
N ALA A 74 -0.86 -7.69 7.16
CA ALA A 74 0.11 -8.29 8.07
C ALA A 74 0.86 -7.23 8.89
N THR A 75 0.86 -7.39 10.21
CA THR A 75 1.56 -6.54 11.17
C THR A 75 2.49 -7.37 12.02
N ASP A 76 3.43 -6.71 12.68
CA ASP A 76 4.18 -7.32 13.77
C ASP A 76 3.28 -7.62 14.99
N GLU A 77 3.83 -8.32 15.98
CA GLU A 77 3.16 -8.64 17.25
C GLU A 77 2.71 -7.39 18.02
N ASP A 78 3.43 -6.28 17.88
CA ASP A 78 3.11 -4.98 18.48
C ASP A 78 2.04 -4.20 17.69
N GLY A 79 1.57 -4.75 16.57
CA GLY A 79 0.60 -4.13 15.67
C GLY A 79 1.22 -3.15 14.66
N THR A 80 2.54 -3.06 14.56
CA THR A 80 3.22 -2.18 13.59
C THR A 80 3.08 -2.73 12.17
N TRP A 81 2.57 -1.87 11.28
CA TRP A 81 2.50 -2.14 9.84
C TRP A 81 3.53 -1.28 9.09
N PRO A 82 4.14 -1.79 8.00
CA PRO A 82 4.05 -3.17 7.54
C PRO A 82 4.89 -4.09 8.45
N CYS A 83 4.66 -5.41 8.42
CA CYS A 83 5.46 -6.36 9.21
C CYS A 83 6.94 -6.38 8.80
N VAL A 84 7.82 -6.88 9.67
CA VAL A 84 9.30 -6.92 9.44
C VAL A 84 9.67 -7.44 8.05
N ALA A 85 9.05 -8.54 7.61
CA ALA A 85 9.40 -9.17 6.33
C ALA A 85 9.14 -8.25 5.12
N VAL A 86 8.06 -7.46 5.16
CA VAL A 86 7.82 -6.45 4.12
C VAL A 86 8.83 -5.32 4.22
N ARG A 87 9.23 -4.90 5.43
CA ARG A 87 10.24 -3.85 5.59
C ARG A 87 11.60 -4.26 5.02
N GLU A 88 12.03 -5.49 5.32
CA GLU A 88 13.26 -6.04 4.76
C GLU A 88 13.22 -6.07 3.23
N VAL A 89 12.07 -6.43 2.66
CA VAL A 89 11.84 -6.35 1.22
C VAL A 89 12.03 -4.94 0.68
N LEU A 90 11.45 -3.93 1.32
CA LEU A 90 11.56 -2.54 0.87
C LEU A 90 13.00 -2.04 0.93
N GLU A 91 13.73 -2.34 2.01
CA GLU A 91 15.14 -1.93 2.16
C GLU A 91 16.07 -2.61 1.15
N ARG A 92 15.76 -3.86 0.78
CA ARG A 92 16.59 -4.63 -0.14
C ARG A 92 16.27 -4.36 -1.60
N GLU A 93 14.99 -4.26 -1.98
CA GLU A 93 14.60 -4.02 -3.37
C GLU A 93 14.83 -2.56 -3.79
N GLN A 94 14.63 -1.60 -2.88
CA GLN A 94 14.82 -0.16 -3.12
C GLN A 94 14.10 0.37 -4.37
N ASP A 95 12.94 -0.23 -4.66
CA ASP A 95 12.13 0.06 -5.85
C ASP A 95 11.04 1.08 -5.50
N HIS A 96 11.23 2.32 -5.96
CA HIS A 96 10.32 3.43 -5.70
C HIS A 96 8.92 3.22 -6.28
N ASP A 97 8.79 2.57 -7.44
CA ASP A 97 7.47 2.33 -8.04
C ASP A 97 6.69 1.29 -7.22
N LEU A 98 7.39 0.26 -6.72
CA LEU A 98 6.82 -0.72 -5.81
C LEU A 98 6.33 -0.06 -4.51
N GLU A 99 7.17 0.75 -3.87
CA GLU A 99 6.83 1.51 -2.65
C GLU A 99 5.59 2.38 -2.86
N ARG A 100 5.56 3.11 -3.98
CA ARG A 100 4.43 3.97 -4.34
C ARG A 100 3.13 3.18 -4.50
N HIS A 101 3.15 2.07 -5.24
CA HIS A 101 1.95 1.26 -5.45
C HIS A 101 1.50 0.52 -4.19
N LEU A 102 2.43 0.22 -3.28
CA LEU A 102 2.12 -0.27 -1.95
C LEU A 102 1.37 0.80 -1.13
N ALA A 103 1.89 2.03 -1.07
CA ALA A 103 1.22 3.14 -0.38
C ALA A 103 -0.18 3.41 -0.93
N ILE A 104 -0.32 3.52 -2.25
CA ILE A 104 -1.60 3.74 -2.94
C ILE A 104 -2.59 2.62 -2.60
N SER A 105 -2.15 1.36 -2.70
CA SER A 105 -2.99 0.22 -2.38
C SER A 105 -3.42 0.20 -0.92
N ARG A 106 -2.51 0.56 0.00
CA ARG A 106 -2.81 0.66 1.43
C ARG A 106 -3.86 1.72 1.72
N LEU A 107 -3.72 2.90 1.12
CA LEU A 107 -4.70 4.00 1.23
C LEU A 107 -6.07 3.56 0.68
N ASN A 108 -6.08 2.88 -0.47
CA ASN A 108 -7.30 2.40 -1.14
C ASN A 108 -8.02 1.27 -0.38
N GLN A 109 -7.30 0.40 0.34
CA GLN A 109 -7.89 -0.71 1.11
C GLN A 109 -8.80 -0.25 2.25
N ARG A 110 -8.63 0.97 2.78
CA ARG A 110 -9.57 1.55 3.75
C ARG A 110 -10.98 1.67 3.16
N GLY A 111 -11.07 1.67 1.83
CA GLY A 111 -12.33 1.67 1.11
C GLY A 111 -12.98 3.04 1.09
N MET A 112 -13.87 3.17 0.12
CA MET A 112 -14.83 4.22 -0.14
C MET A 112 -15.75 4.43 1.08
N THR A 113 -15.22 4.85 2.23
CA THR A 113 -16.05 5.29 3.35
C THR A 113 -16.67 6.61 2.94
N CYS A 114 -17.93 6.59 2.51
CA CYS A 114 -18.73 7.79 2.37
C CYS A 114 -18.55 8.63 3.65
N ARG A 115 -17.93 9.81 3.49
CA ARG A 115 -17.75 10.78 4.56
C ARG A 115 -19.11 11.01 5.20
N ARG A 116 -19.20 10.80 6.51
CA ARG A 116 -20.25 11.48 7.28
C ARG A 116 -19.80 12.95 7.37
N PRO A 117 -20.64 13.95 7.05
CA PRO A 117 -20.20 15.34 6.86
C PRO A 117 -19.60 16.05 8.10
N HIS A 118 -19.41 15.35 9.21
CA HIS A 118 -19.04 15.92 10.51
C HIS A 118 -17.97 15.10 11.26
N GLU A 119 -17.48 13.99 10.71
CA GLU A 119 -16.54 13.07 11.39
C GLU A 119 -15.19 12.88 10.64
N GLY A 120 -15.02 13.47 9.45
CA GLY A 120 -13.86 13.25 8.56
C GLY A 120 -12.51 13.57 9.20
N GLY A 121 -12.32 14.82 9.62
CA GLY A 121 -11.02 15.31 10.08
C GLY A 121 -10.52 14.67 11.38
N ALA A 122 -11.41 14.23 12.29
CA ALA A 122 -10.98 13.53 13.51
C ALA A 122 -10.42 12.13 13.20
N GLN A 123 -11.03 11.44 12.23
CA GLN A 123 -10.57 10.12 11.81
C GLN A 123 -9.25 10.19 11.05
N GLU A 124 -9.11 11.18 10.15
CA GLU A 124 -7.88 11.40 9.37
C GLU A 124 -6.71 11.81 10.27
N ARG A 125 -6.91 12.74 11.22
CA ARG A 125 -5.88 13.08 12.23
C ARG A 125 -5.43 11.86 13.04
N LYS A 126 -6.36 10.99 13.46
CA LYS A 126 -6.02 9.76 14.20
C LYS A 126 -5.18 8.80 13.34
N LEU A 127 -5.44 8.73 12.05
CA LEU A 127 -4.68 7.88 11.13
C LEU A 127 -3.30 8.45 10.84
N ALA A 128 -3.20 9.75 10.57
CA ALA A 128 -1.91 10.44 10.43
C ALA A 128 -1.01 10.16 11.64
N LEU A 129 -1.51 10.39 12.86
CA LEU A 129 -0.78 10.10 14.10
C LEU A 129 -0.38 8.63 14.23
N LYS A 130 -1.24 7.70 13.83
CA LYS A 130 -0.95 6.26 13.86
C LYS A 130 0.21 5.92 12.91
N TYR A 131 0.17 6.42 11.67
CA TYR A 131 1.24 6.16 10.70
C TYR A 131 2.55 6.85 11.08
N ARG A 132 2.51 8.07 11.64
CA ARG A 132 3.71 8.72 12.22
C ARG A 132 4.32 7.89 13.34
N GLY A 133 3.49 7.38 14.26
CA GLY A 133 3.97 6.51 15.35
C GLY A 133 4.65 5.23 14.84
N TRP A 134 4.11 4.61 13.79
CA TRP A 134 4.78 3.49 13.12
C TRP A 134 6.07 3.90 12.41
N ALA A 135 6.07 5.06 11.73
CA ALA A 135 7.27 5.57 11.06
C ALA A 135 8.42 5.80 12.04
N ASP A 136 8.13 6.43 13.19
CA ASP A 136 9.09 6.66 14.27
C ASP A 136 9.64 5.36 14.85
N ALA A 137 8.79 4.33 14.99
CA ALA A 137 9.19 3.04 15.54
C ALA A 137 10.15 2.26 14.63
N VAL A 138 10.08 2.43 13.31
CA VAL A 138 10.81 1.60 12.36
C VAL A 138 11.99 2.30 11.67
N ARG A 139 11.96 3.64 11.54
CA ARG A 139 12.89 4.36 10.64
C ARG A 139 14.37 4.23 10.98
N ASP A 140 14.70 3.99 12.24
CA ASP A 140 16.10 3.83 12.67
C ASP A 140 16.74 2.56 12.11
N GLN A 141 15.93 1.53 11.87
CA GLN A 141 16.37 0.25 11.30
C GLN A 141 15.97 0.09 9.83
N TRP A 142 14.80 0.60 9.45
CA TRP A 142 14.23 0.51 8.11
C TRP A 142 13.83 1.91 7.59
N PRO A 143 14.79 2.72 7.14
CA PRO A 143 14.55 4.11 6.76
C PRO A 143 13.59 4.30 5.58
N ARG A 144 13.58 3.40 4.59
CA ARG A 144 12.63 3.47 3.46
C ARG A 144 11.23 3.09 3.92
N SER A 145 11.12 2.12 4.82
CA SER A 145 9.84 1.79 5.44
C SER A 145 9.30 2.95 6.28
N GLY A 146 10.16 3.63 7.03
CA GLY A 146 9.81 4.85 7.75
C GLY A 146 9.29 5.94 6.81
N LYS A 147 10.01 6.19 5.72
CA LYS A 147 9.60 7.17 4.70
C LYS A 147 8.25 6.83 4.06
N LEU A 148 8.02 5.57 3.70
CA LEU A 148 6.73 5.09 3.17
C LEU A 148 5.58 5.41 4.14
N LEU A 149 5.79 5.18 5.43
CA LEU A 149 4.78 5.45 6.46
C LEU A 149 4.54 6.94 6.65
N ASP A 150 5.59 7.76 6.58
CA ASP A 150 5.47 9.22 6.58
C ASP A 150 4.66 9.74 5.39
N GLU A 151 4.90 9.22 4.18
CA GLU A 151 4.14 9.60 2.97
C GLU A 151 2.64 9.25 3.11
N ILE A 152 2.33 8.13 3.77
CA ILE A 152 0.94 7.74 4.07
C ILE A 152 0.34 8.67 5.13
N ALA A 153 1.09 9.03 6.17
CA ALA A 153 0.64 9.97 7.19
C ALA A 153 0.33 11.35 6.59
N GLU A 154 1.22 11.86 5.74
CA GLU A 154 1.06 13.14 5.03
C GLU A 154 -0.18 13.14 4.13
N SER A 155 -0.45 12.01 3.46
CA SER A 155 -1.67 11.85 2.66
C SER A 155 -2.95 12.08 3.49
N TYR A 156 -2.96 11.63 4.75
CA TYR A 156 -4.09 11.89 5.67
C TYR A 156 -4.09 13.32 6.23
N GLU A 157 -2.94 13.95 6.41
CA GLU A 157 -2.86 15.35 6.88
C GLU A 157 -3.38 16.35 5.82
N VAL A 158 -3.08 16.09 4.54
CA VAL A 158 -3.57 16.92 3.42
C VAL A 158 -5.10 16.86 3.29
N ASP A 159 -5.70 15.70 3.54
CA ASP A 159 -7.16 15.54 3.47
C ASP A 159 -7.89 16.37 4.55
N VAL A 160 -7.31 16.50 5.75
CA VAL A 160 -7.83 17.37 6.83
C VAL A 160 -7.81 18.84 6.42
N GLY A 161 -6.71 19.30 5.80
CA GLY A 161 -6.54 20.71 5.40
C GLY A 161 -7.51 21.17 4.30
N ARG A 162 -8.04 20.24 3.50
CA ARG A 162 -9.11 20.54 2.53
C ARG A 162 -10.48 20.69 3.20
N GLU A 163 -10.75 19.92 4.25
CA GLU A 163 -12.03 19.90 4.96
C GLU A 163 -12.24 21.15 5.84
N ASP A 164 -11.17 21.65 6.48
CA ASP A 164 -11.23 22.91 7.26
C ASP A 164 -11.52 24.11 6.33
N ASN A 165 -10.93 24.13 5.13
CA ASN A 165 -11.08 25.23 4.16
C ASN A 165 -12.44 25.21 3.44
N GLU A 166 -13.04 24.03 3.22
CA GLU A 166 -14.40 23.89 2.69
C GLU A 166 -15.48 24.19 3.76
N SER A 167 -15.24 23.82 5.02
CA SER A 167 -16.17 24.10 6.14
C SER A 167 -16.30 25.58 6.45
N GLU A 168 -15.24 26.37 6.26
CA GLU A 168 -15.26 27.83 6.44
C GLU A 168 -16.07 28.56 5.35
N GLN A 169 -16.15 28.03 4.13
CA GLN A 169 -16.94 28.66 3.06
C GLN A 169 -18.45 28.55 3.29
N TYR A 170 -18.93 27.42 3.80
CA TYR A 170 -20.36 27.20 4.08
C TYR A 170 -20.91 27.94 5.31
N LEU A 171 -20.04 28.46 6.19
CA LEU A 171 -20.44 29.29 7.33
C LEU A 171 -20.48 30.80 6.98
N SER A 172 -20.21 31.16 5.73
CA SER A 172 -20.12 32.55 5.25
C SER A 172 -21.24 33.00 4.29
N GLU A 173 -22.25 32.15 4.03
CA GLU A 173 -23.44 32.46 3.20
C GLU A 173 -24.73 32.62 4.02
#